data_AF-A0A2T2VHT2-F1
#
_entry.id   AF-A0A2T2VHT2-F1
#
_cell.length_a   1.000
_cell.length_b   1.000
_cell.length_c   1.000
_cell.angle_alpha   90.00
_cell.angle_beta   90.00
_cell.angle_gamma   90.00
#
_symmetry.space_group_name_H-M   'P 1'
#
loop_
_entity.id
_entity.type
_entity.pdbx_description
1 polymer ?
#
loop_
_entity_poly.entity_id
_entity_poly.type
_entity_poly.pdbx_seq_one_letter_code
_entity_poly.pdbx_strand_id
1 'polypeptide(L)'
;MSDVPPPPDLPRPFYDAWRPALRPAARTLWHWHSALVEPAVPTGASVDAFFDEERARAEAGEPLRVIPEDTWSDAYEVCDVHGLNRDWLGAQVEAARLLVGDTRFEEADELDRFIRLWAAPHARLLATLAGLTNSVQRSWVDELARGFFLLVRLAALPADLAKGRLFIPLEELRQYDVSVDQLRTGPATESVQRLLWKHSVRIQDALQRGRSLANDLWFWQRYPLLRYWYGALALLDELDRRDFDLWSKPLALSRFRRFEVYLHVIFGRR
;
A
#
# COMPACT_ATOMS: atom_id res chain seq x y z
N MET A 1 -19.27 22.14 4.88
CA MET A 1 -18.00 21.55 5.36
C MET A 1 -18.23 20.05 5.34
N SER A 2 -17.62 19.34 4.40
CA SER A 2 -17.86 17.90 4.22
C SER A 2 -17.44 17.16 5.48
N ASP A 3 -18.36 16.42 6.09
CA ASP A 3 -18.18 15.62 7.31
C ASP A 3 -17.47 14.29 6.97
N VAL A 4 -16.42 14.36 6.14
CA VAL A 4 -15.69 13.18 5.68
C VAL A 4 -14.76 12.74 6.82
N PRO A 5 -14.86 11.48 7.28
CA PRO A 5 -13.99 10.99 8.34
C PRO A 5 -12.52 11.06 7.88
N PRO A 6 -11.58 11.42 8.78
CA PRO A 6 -10.17 11.38 8.46
C PRO A 6 -9.75 9.95 8.08
N PRO A 7 -8.71 9.78 7.23
CA PRO A 7 -8.21 8.45 6.92
C PRO A 7 -7.79 7.73 8.21
N PRO A 8 -7.97 6.41 8.28
CA PRO A 8 -7.62 5.66 9.48
C PRO A 8 -6.11 5.70 9.75
N ASP A 9 -5.74 5.86 11.01
CA ASP A 9 -4.35 5.77 11.47
C ASP A 9 -3.91 4.29 11.51
N LEU A 10 -3.53 3.79 10.34
CA LEU A 10 -3.04 2.43 10.15
C LEU A 10 -1.50 2.40 10.17
N PRO A 11 -0.90 1.40 10.82
CA PRO A 11 0.55 1.33 10.92
C PRO A 11 1.17 1.06 9.55
N ARG A 12 2.31 1.70 9.26
CA ARG A 12 3.13 1.40 8.09
C ARG A 12 3.82 0.04 8.29
N PRO A 13 3.55 -0.98 7.45
CA PRO A 13 4.21 -2.27 7.57
C PRO A 13 5.72 -2.14 7.47
N PHE A 14 6.45 -2.70 8.43
CA PHE A 14 7.91 -2.69 8.44
C PHE A 14 8.52 -1.29 8.34
N TYR A 15 7.92 -0.29 8.99
CA TYR A 15 8.58 1.01 9.17
C TYR A 15 9.64 0.95 10.29
N ASP A 16 9.25 0.46 11.48
CA ASP A 16 10.13 0.37 12.65
C ASP A 16 10.56 -1.05 13.03
N ALA A 17 9.89 -2.06 12.47
CA ALA A 17 10.00 -3.46 12.88
C ALA A 17 11.26 -4.16 12.32
N TRP A 18 12.42 -3.52 12.55
CA TRP A 18 13.74 -3.92 12.07
C TRP A 18 14.76 -3.96 13.21
N ARG A 19 15.82 -4.74 12.99
CA ARG A 19 17.04 -4.65 13.80
C ARG A 19 17.55 -3.20 13.78
N PRO A 20 18.13 -2.67 14.88
CA PRO A 20 18.59 -1.29 14.95
C PRO A 20 19.47 -0.85 13.77
N ALA A 21 20.33 -1.76 13.26
CA ALA A 21 21.21 -1.49 12.13
C ALA A 21 20.49 -1.30 10.78
N LEU A 22 19.33 -1.94 10.56
CA LEU A 22 18.60 -1.85 9.27
C LEU A 22 17.40 -0.89 9.34
N ARG A 23 17.03 -0.43 10.53
CA ARG A 23 15.88 0.47 10.72
C ARG A 23 16.03 1.80 9.99
N PRO A 24 17.21 2.48 9.97
CA PRO A 24 17.38 3.72 9.22
C PRO A 24 17.09 3.50 7.72
N ALA A 25 17.70 2.48 7.11
CA ALA A 25 17.47 2.13 5.71
C ALA A 25 15.99 1.88 5.40
N ALA A 26 15.28 1.11 6.24
CA ALA A 26 13.85 0.86 6.04
C ALA A 26 13.00 2.15 6.13
N ARG A 27 13.36 3.07 7.04
CA ARG A 27 12.67 4.37 7.16
C ARG A 27 12.92 5.24 5.93
N THR A 28 14.16 5.30 5.43
CA THR A 28 14.52 6.01 4.20
C THR A 28 13.71 5.51 3.00
N LEU A 29 13.58 4.19 2.83
CA LEU A 29 12.75 3.61 1.76
C LEU A 29 11.27 3.99 1.89
N TRP A 30 10.75 4.12 3.13
CA TRP A 30 9.40 4.61 3.38
C TRP A 30 9.26 6.12 3.15
N HIS A 31 10.29 6.91 3.45
CA HIS A 31 10.32 8.35 3.15
C HIS A 31 10.27 8.59 1.64
N TRP A 32 11.08 7.86 0.86
CA TRP A 32 10.98 7.80 -0.59
C TRP A 32 9.55 7.52 -1.06
N HIS A 33 8.97 6.39 -0.61
CA HIS A 33 7.63 5.98 -1.03
C HIS A 33 6.56 7.02 -0.67
N SER A 34 6.70 7.64 0.52
CA SER A 34 5.75 8.66 1.00
C SER A 34 5.86 9.97 0.21
N ALA A 35 7.06 10.36 -0.21
CA ALA A 35 7.29 11.59 -0.97
C ALA A 35 6.61 11.56 -2.35
N LEU A 36 6.37 10.37 -2.90
CA LEU A 36 5.71 10.19 -4.19
C LEU A 36 4.17 10.18 -4.11
N VAL A 37 3.55 10.20 -2.92
CA VAL A 37 2.09 10.07 -2.75
C VAL A 37 1.32 11.31 -3.22
N GLU A 38 1.95 12.48 -3.16
CA GLU A 38 1.39 13.76 -3.60
C GLU A 38 2.44 14.48 -4.47
N PRO A 39 2.70 13.96 -5.68
CA PRO A 39 3.77 14.48 -6.51
C PRO A 39 3.42 15.85 -7.08
N ALA A 40 4.41 16.74 -7.14
CA ALA A 40 4.29 18.05 -7.75
C ALA A 40 4.96 18.05 -9.14
N VAL A 41 4.20 18.50 -10.15
CA VAL A 41 4.70 18.67 -11.53
C VAL A 41 4.80 20.17 -11.81
N PRO A 42 5.89 20.66 -12.45
CA PRO A 42 6.02 22.07 -12.81
C PRO A 42 4.85 22.56 -13.69
N THR A 43 4.36 23.77 -13.41
CA THR A 43 3.25 24.37 -14.16
C THR A 43 3.58 24.44 -15.66
N GLY A 44 2.70 23.90 -16.50
CA GLY A 44 2.85 23.90 -17.96
C GLY A 44 3.68 22.74 -18.52
N ALA A 45 4.26 21.88 -17.68
CA ALA A 45 4.91 20.66 -18.13
C ALA A 45 3.87 19.55 -18.44
N SER A 46 4.18 18.72 -19.43
CA SER A 46 3.44 17.46 -19.65
C SER A 46 3.75 16.49 -18.51
N VAL A 47 2.72 15.94 -17.86
CA VAL A 47 2.87 14.97 -16.78
C VAL A 47 3.63 13.74 -17.28
N ASP A 48 3.25 13.18 -18.42
CA ASP A 48 3.89 11.97 -18.95
C ASP A 48 5.37 12.19 -19.26
N ALA A 49 5.70 13.26 -20.00
CA ALA A 49 7.08 13.56 -20.35
C ALA A 49 7.93 13.84 -19.11
N PHE A 50 7.37 14.54 -18.12
CA PHE A 50 8.07 14.80 -16.86
C PHE A 50 8.39 13.49 -16.12
N PHE A 51 7.43 12.57 -15.99
CA PHE A 51 7.64 11.30 -15.29
C PHE A 51 8.50 10.30 -16.06
N ASP A 52 8.48 10.33 -17.40
CA ASP A 52 9.40 9.54 -18.23
C ASP A 52 10.86 9.98 -17.99
N GLU A 53 11.11 11.29 -17.95
CA GLU A 53 12.41 11.85 -17.58
C GLU A 53 12.79 11.49 -16.13
N GLU A 54 11.89 11.71 -15.16
CA GLU A 54 12.18 11.42 -13.75
C GLU A 54 12.47 9.94 -13.50
N ARG A 55 11.78 9.03 -14.19
CA ARG A 55 12.09 7.60 -14.14
C ARG A 55 13.47 7.31 -14.68
N ALA A 56 13.82 7.84 -15.86
CA ALA A 56 15.13 7.63 -16.46
C ALA A 56 16.26 8.14 -15.54
N ARG A 57 16.03 9.29 -14.88
CA ARG A 57 16.95 9.86 -13.89
C ARG A 57 17.09 8.95 -12.67
N ALA A 58 15.99 8.39 -12.18
CA ALA A 58 16.03 7.44 -11.07
C ALA A 58 16.80 6.14 -11.39
N GLU A 59 16.64 5.60 -12.59
CA GLU A 59 17.36 4.41 -13.06
C GLU A 59 18.86 4.71 -13.26
N ALA A 60 19.19 5.91 -13.75
CA ALA A 60 20.56 6.38 -13.92
C ALA A 60 21.28 6.78 -12.61
N GLY A 61 20.53 6.98 -11.51
CA GLY A 61 21.06 7.53 -10.25
C GLY A 61 21.35 9.03 -10.33
N GLU A 62 20.65 9.75 -11.20
CA GLU A 62 20.72 11.20 -11.29
C GLU A 62 19.80 11.86 -10.26
N PRO A 63 20.05 13.12 -9.84
CA PRO A 63 19.16 13.85 -8.94
C PRO A 63 17.71 13.79 -9.39
N LEU A 64 16.71 13.87 -8.51
CA LEU A 64 15.30 14.01 -8.94
C LEU A 64 14.76 15.43 -8.76
N ARG A 65 13.77 15.78 -9.56
CA ARG A 65 12.98 17.02 -9.45
C ARG A 65 11.66 16.78 -8.71
N VAL A 66 11.09 15.58 -8.80
CA VAL A 66 9.78 15.25 -8.19
C VAL A 66 9.84 15.01 -6.68
N ILE A 67 11.03 14.73 -6.15
CA ILE A 67 11.28 14.42 -4.73
C ILE A 67 12.37 15.39 -4.21
N PRO A 68 12.33 15.83 -2.94
CA PRO A 68 13.39 16.64 -2.33
C PRO A 68 14.77 15.97 -2.35
N GLU A 69 15.83 16.79 -2.37
CA GLU A 69 17.24 16.34 -2.44
C GLU A 69 17.57 15.27 -1.41
N ASP A 70 17.44 15.61 -0.12
CA ASP A 70 17.73 14.70 0.99
C ASP A 70 16.99 13.35 0.87
N THR A 71 15.77 13.33 0.30
CA THR A 71 14.98 12.10 0.21
C THR A 71 15.46 11.19 -0.92
N TRP A 72 15.79 11.73 -2.10
CA TRP A 72 16.28 10.88 -3.19
C TRP A 72 17.74 10.47 -2.96
N SER A 73 18.58 11.36 -2.41
CA SER A 73 19.99 11.07 -2.15
C SER A 73 20.15 9.94 -1.13
N ASP A 74 19.43 10.03 -0.01
CA ASP A 74 19.47 9.02 1.05
C ASP A 74 18.96 7.66 0.53
N ALA A 75 17.92 7.66 -0.31
CA ALA A 75 17.37 6.44 -0.88
C ALA A 75 18.34 5.75 -1.85
N TYR A 76 19.09 6.53 -2.64
CA TYR A 76 20.13 5.99 -3.52
C TYR A 76 21.30 5.44 -2.73
N GLU A 77 21.77 6.15 -1.70
CA GLU A 77 22.82 5.66 -0.81
C GLU A 77 22.40 4.34 -0.15
N VAL A 78 21.16 4.23 0.34
CA VAL A 78 20.62 2.98 0.89
C VAL A 78 20.61 1.87 -0.15
N CYS A 79 20.27 2.15 -1.40
CA CYS A 79 20.32 1.14 -2.46
C CYS A 79 21.75 0.69 -2.74
N ASP A 80 22.71 1.61 -2.80
CA ASP A 80 24.10 1.30 -3.09
C ASP A 80 24.75 0.51 -1.95
N VAL A 81 24.55 0.94 -0.69
CA VAL A 81 25.10 0.28 0.52
C VAL A 81 24.54 -1.13 0.70
N HIS A 82 23.26 -1.33 0.42
CA HIS A 82 22.58 -2.61 0.64
C HIS A 82 22.39 -3.45 -0.64
N GLY A 83 22.91 -3.00 -1.78
CA GLY A 83 22.77 -3.70 -3.07
C GLY A 83 21.31 -3.88 -3.51
N LEU A 84 20.46 -2.89 -3.26
CA LEU A 84 19.05 -2.92 -3.64
C LEU A 84 18.88 -2.52 -5.11
N ASN A 85 17.90 -3.11 -5.80
CA ASN A 85 17.63 -2.77 -7.20
C ASN A 85 16.98 -1.39 -7.33
N ARG A 86 17.72 -0.40 -7.87
CA ARG A 86 17.24 0.97 -8.11
C ARG A 86 16.11 1.05 -9.14
N ASP A 87 15.96 0.06 -10.03
CA ASP A 87 14.83 0.02 -10.97
C ASP A 87 13.48 -0.01 -10.22
N TRP A 88 13.46 -0.52 -8.98
CA TRP A 88 12.26 -0.49 -8.14
C TRP A 88 11.95 0.89 -7.55
N LEU A 89 12.93 1.78 -7.46
CA LEU A 89 12.70 3.20 -7.20
C LEU A 89 12.08 3.86 -8.44
N GLY A 90 12.66 3.62 -9.63
CA GLY A 90 12.14 4.10 -10.91
C GLY A 90 10.70 3.64 -11.20
N ALA A 91 10.36 2.38 -10.88
CA ALA A 91 9.00 1.87 -11.01
C ALA A 91 7.98 2.62 -10.14
N GLN A 92 8.37 3.05 -8.92
CA GLN A 92 7.49 3.86 -8.07
C GLN A 92 7.30 5.26 -8.64
N VAL A 93 8.34 5.85 -9.23
CA VAL A 93 8.26 7.15 -9.95
C VAL A 93 7.30 7.03 -11.13
N GLU A 94 7.43 5.97 -11.94
CA GLU A 94 6.50 5.67 -13.05
C GLU A 94 5.05 5.68 -12.58
N ALA A 95 4.74 4.96 -11.50
CA ALA A 95 3.38 4.86 -10.97
C ALA A 95 2.89 6.18 -10.33
N ALA A 96 3.77 6.98 -9.74
CA ALA A 96 3.43 8.26 -9.12
C ALA A 96 2.73 9.22 -10.10
N ARG A 97 2.98 9.09 -11.41
CA ARG A 97 2.31 9.90 -12.44
C ARG A 97 0.77 9.85 -12.34
N LEU A 98 0.22 8.69 -11.99
CA LEU A 98 -1.23 8.48 -11.84
C LEU A 98 -1.81 9.09 -10.56
N LEU A 99 -0.96 9.63 -9.68
CA LEU A 99 -1.35 10.33 -8.46
C LEU A 99 -1.37 11.85 -8.62
N VAL A 100 -1.03 12.36 -9.80
CA VAL A 100 -1.19 13.77 -10.18
C VAL A 100 -2.67 14.03 -10.49
N GLY A 101 -3.34 14.81 -9.65
CA GLY A 101 -4.76 15.12 -9.80
C GLY A 101 -5.67 13.95 -9.41
N ASP A 102 -6.73 13.74 -10.20
CA ASP A 102 -7.69 12.66 -9.97
C ASP A 102 -7.10 11.29 -10.34
N THR A 103 -7.25 10.31 -9.45
CA THR A 103 -6.77 8.93 -9.68
C THR A 103 -7.96 8.00 -9.86
N ARG A 104 -8.08 7.40 -11.04
CA ARG A 104 -9.10 6.39 -11.38
C ARG A 104 -8.52 5.34 -12.31
N PHE A 105 -9.11 4.16 -12.27
CA PHE A 105 -8.77 3.03 -13.12
C PHE A 105 -10.04 2.55 -13.80
N GLU A 106 -10.05 2.47 -15.12
CA GLU A 106 -11.22 2.05 -15.87
C GLU A 106 -11.45 0.54 -15.67
N GLU A 107 -10.36 -0.22 -15.80
CA GLU A 107 -10.33 -1.69 -15.76
C GLU A 107 -9.45 -2.21 -14.62
N ALA A 108 -9.73 -3.41 -14.11
CA ALA A 108 -8.99 -4.05 -13.02
C ALA A 108 -7.51 -4.25 -13.35
N ASP A 109 -7.19 -4.54 -14.62
CA ASP A 109 -5.82 -4.70 -15.10
C ASP A 109 -4.97 -3.43 -14.97
N GLU A 110 -5.60 -2.25 -15.05
CA GLU A 110 -4.92 -0.96 -14.87
C GLU A 110 -4.55 -0.74 -13.39
N LEU A 111 -5.48 -1.03 -12.48
CA LEU A 111 -5.20 -0.98 -11.04
C LEU A 111 -4.13 -2.02 -10.66
N ASP A 112 -4.21 -3.24 -11.18
CA ASP A 112 -3.20 -4.26 -10.93
C ASP A 112 -1.84 -3.86 -11.51
N ARG A 113 -1.79 -3.18 -12.66
CA ARG A 113 -0.54 -2.59 -13.21
C ARG A 113 0.02 -1.52 -12.28
N PHE A 114 -0.82 -0.62 -11.79
CA PHE A 114 -0.41 0.39 -10.81
C PHE A 114 0.18 -0.27 -9.55
N ILE A 115 -0.48 -1.28 -8.97
CA ILE A 115 0.01 -1.99 -7.78
C ILE A 115 1.38 -2.63 -8.04
N ARG A 116 1.60 -3.23 -9.23
CA ARG A 116 2.88 -3.84 -9.62
C ARG A 116 4.03 -2.85 -9.76
N LEU A 117 3.74 -1.58 -10.01
CA LEU A 117 4.72 -0.50 -10.14
C LEU A 117 4.83 0.32 -8.85
N TRP A 118 3.80 0.32 -8.00
CA TRP A 118 3.72 1.13 -6.80
C TRP A 118 4.09 0.34 -5.53
N ALA A 119 3.20 -0.57 -5.11
CA ALA A 119 3.33 -1.25 -3.82
C ALA A 119 4.33 -2.42 -3.88
N ALA A 120 4.32 -3.18 -4.98
CA ALA A 120 5.20 -4.35 -5.11
C ALA A 120 6.70 -3.99 -5.12
N PRO A 121 7.18 -2.96 -5.87
CA PRO A 121 8.60 -2.61 -5.87
C PRO A 121 9.08 -2.10 -4.50
N HIS A 122 8.25 -1.33 -3.79
CA HIS A 122 8.54 -0.93 -2.41
C HIS A 122 8.70 -2.14 -1.48
N ALA A 123 7.77 -3.10 -1.55
CA ALA A 123 7.83 -4.31 -0.75
C ALA A 123 9.05 -5.18 -1.10
N ARG A 124 9.46 -5.24 -2.37
CA ARG A 124 10.67 -5.95 -2.82
C ARG A 124 11.96 -5.29 -2.31
N LEU A 125 12.02 -3.96 -2.24
CA LEU A 125 13.15 -3.24 -1.61
C LEU A 125 13.29 -3.65 -0.14
N LEU A 126 12.19 -3.62 0.62
CA LEU A 126 12.18 -4.08 2.01
C LEU A 126 12.51 -5.57 2.13
N ALA A 127 11.96 -6.44 1.28
CA ALA A 127 12.25 -7.87 1.30
C ALA A 127 13.74 -8.16 1.03
N THR A 128 14.34 -7.44 0.08
CA THR A 128 15.78 -7.56 -0.24
C THR A 128 16.63 -7.07 0.92
N LEU A 129 16.25 -5.96 1.57
CA LEU A 129 16.88 -5.48 2.81
C LEU A 129 16.79 -6.51 3.95
N ALA A 130 15.74 -7.33 3.96
CA ALA A 130 15.57 -8.46 4.87
C ALA A 130 16.34 -9.73 4.46
N GLY A 131 17.03 -9.74 3.32
CA GLY A 131 17.77 -10.88 2.79
C GLY A 131 16.94 -11.87 1.95
N LEU A 132 15.72 -11.50 1.56
CA LEU A 132 14.83 -12.33 0.73
C LEU A 132 15.05 -12.01 -0.76
N THR A 133 15.71 -12.92 -1.48
CA THR A 133 16.19 -12.64 -2.85
C THR A 133 15.79 -13.67 -3.89
N ASN A 134 15.07 -14.74 -3.54
CA ASN A 134 14.64 -15.73 -4.53
C ASN A 134 13.27 -15.36 -5.16
N SER A 135 12.96 -15.96 -6.33
CA SER A 135 11.76 -15.64 -7.10
C SER A 135 10.45 -16.04 -6.42
N VAL A 136 10.44 -17.16 -5.69
CA VAL A 136 9.26 -17.64 -4.97
C VAL A 136 8.92 -16.67 -3.84
N GLN A 137 9.90 -16.27 -3.04
CA GLN A 137 9.75 -15.27 -1.99
C GLN A 137 9.27 -13.94 -2.55
N ARG A 138 9.82 -13.50 -3.70
CA ARG A 138 9.33 -12.30 -4.38
C ARG A 138 7.84 -12.39 -4.74
N SER A 139 7.38 -13.54 -5.24
CA SER A 139 5.95 -13.71 -5.56
C SER A 139 5.06 -13.58 -4.33
N TRP A 140 5.48 -14.11 -3.18
CA TRP A 140 4.74 -13.96 -1.92
C TRP A 140 4.79 -12.52 -1.37
N VAL A 141 5.92 -11.84 -1.54
CA VAL A 141 6.09 -10.42 -1.20
C VAL A 141 5.14 -9.57 -2.03
N ASP A 142 5.02 -9.83 -3.33
CA ASP A 142 4.12 -9.09 -4.23
C ASP A 142 2.65 -9.27 -3.84
N GLU A 143 2.24 -10.50 -3.47
CA GLU A 143 0.89 -10.78 -3.00
C GLU A 143 0.58 -10.13 -1.65
N LEU A 144 1.54 -10.13 -0.71
CA LEU A 144 1.41 -9.36 0.54
C LEU A 144 1.29 -7.86 0.26
N ALA A 145 2.12 -7.32 -0.63
CA ALA A 145 2.09 -5.91 -1.00
C ALA A 145 0.73 -5.52 -1.59
N ARG A 146 0.20 -6.34 -2.51
CA ARG A 146 -1.15 -6.18 -3.08
C ARG A 146 -2.22 -6.19 -1.99
N GLY A 147 -2.20 -7.19 -1.11
CA GLY A 147 -3.18 -7.32 -0.02
C GLY A 147 -3.15 -6.12 0.95
N PHE A 148 -1.97 -5.73 1.44
CA PHE A 148 -1.85 -4.58 2.34
C PHE A 148 -2.23 -3.26 1.67
N PHE A 149 -1.80 -3.05 0.42
CA PHE A 149 -2.16 -1.84 -0.33
C PHE A 149 -3.67 -1.71 -0.47
N LEU A 150 -4.33 -2.76 -0.99
CA LEU A 150 -5.78 -2.76 -1.22
C LEU A 150 -6.55 -2.60 0.10
N LEU A 151 -6.12 -3.23 1.19
CA LEU A 151 -6.74 -3.05 2.50
C LEU A 151 -6.67 -1.59 2.97
N VAL A 152 -5.49 -0.98 2.87
CA VAL A 152 -5.31 0.42 3.31
C VAL A 152 -6.14 1.36 2.44
N ARG A 153 -6.20 1.14 1.12
CA ARG A 153 -7.04 1.94 0.21
C ARG A 153 -8.53 1.74 0.48
N LEU A 154 -8.98 0.51 0.71
CA LEU A 154 -10.37 0.21 1.05
C LEU A 154 -10.77 0.90 2.36
N ALA A 155 -9.93 0.79 3.40
CA ALA A 155 -10.16 1.42 4.69
C ALA A 155 -10.15 2.97 4.63
N ALA A 156 -9.43 3.55 3.67
CA ALA A 156 -9.34 4.99 3.44
C ALA A 156 -10.31 5.50 2.36
N LEU A 157 -11.22 4.68 1.85
CA LEU A 157 -12.06 4.99 0.68
C LEU A 157 -12.75 6.36 0.77
N PRO A 158 -13.42 6.76 1.87
CA PRO A 158 -14.04 8.10 1.96
C PRO A 158 -13.03 9.24 1.84
N ALA A 159 -11.87 9.11 2.49
CA ALA A 159 -10.81 10.12 2.46
C ALA A 159 -10.13 10.20 1.08
N ASP A 160 -9.94 9.05 0.42
CA ASP A 160 -9.41 9.00 -0.95
C ASP A 160 -10.39 9.64 -1.94
N LEU A 161 -11.69 9.36 -1.82
CA LEU A 161 -12.73 9.98 -2.65
C LEU A 161 -12.80 11.50 -2.50
N ALA A 162 -12.62 12.01 -1.28
CA ALA A 162 -12.53 13.45 -1.01
C ALA A 162 -11.31 14.11 -1.67
N LYS A 163 -10.26 13.33 -1.98
CA LYS A 163 -9.07 13.75 -2.72
C LYS A 163 -9.14 13.44 -4.22
N GLY A 164 -10.30 13.00 -4.74
CA GLY A 164 -10.44 12.63 -6.16
C GLY A 164 -9.79 11.29 -6.52
N ARG A 165 -9.53 10.42 -5.54
CA ARG A 165 -8.85 9.12 -5.72
C ARG A 165 -9.82 7.97 -5.50
N LEU A 166 -9.79 6.99 -6.40
CA LEU A 166 -10.57 5.76 -6.30
C LEU A 166 -9.75 4.56 -6.76
N PHE A 167 -9.44 3.66 -5.83
CA PHE A 167 -8.69 2.43 -6.07
C PHE A 167 -9.60 1.19 -6.20
N ILE A 168 -10.82 1.41 -6.70
CA ILE A 168 -11.77 0.39 -7.14
C ILE A 168 -12.01 0.66 -8.64
N PRO A 169 -11.84 -0.34 -9.53
CA PRO A 169 -12.04 -0.13 -10.96
C PRO A 169 -13.46 0.32 -11.30
N LEU A 170 -13.61 1.22 -12.27
CA LEU A 170 -14.91 1.73 -12.70
C LEU A 170 -15.77 0.65 -13.36
N GLU A 171 -15.15 -0.34 -14.01
CA GLU A 171 -15.87 -1.52 -14.50
C GLU A 171 -16.57 -2.30 -13.37
N GLU A 172 -15.96 -2.39 -12.19
CA GLU A 172 -16.53 -3.12 -11.07
C GLU A 172 -17.69 -2.33 -10.45
N LEU A 173 -17.58 -0.99 -10.42
CA LEU A 173 -18.70 -0.14 -10.04
C LEU A 173 -19.92 -0.38 -10.94
N ARG A 174 -19.72 -0.48 -12.26
CA ARG A 174 -20.79 -0.80 -13.21
C ARG A 174 -21.35 -2.21 -13.00
N GLN A 175 -20.50 -3.21 -12.78
CA GLN A 175 -20.93 -4.60 -12.54
C GLN A 175 -21.82 -4.74 -11.30
N TYR A 176 -21.59 -3.93 -10.28
CA TYR A 176 -22.35 -3.93 -9.02
C TYR A 176 -23.47 -2.88 -8.97
N ASP A 177 -23.70 -2.13 -10.04
CA ASP A 177 -24.67 -1.02 -10.11
C ASP A 177 -24.45 0.02 -9.00
N VAL A 178 -23.18 0.40 -8.81
CA VAL A 178 -22.72 1.41 -7.84
C VAL A 178 -22.22 2.63 -8.58
N SER A 179 -22.64 3.83 -8.16
CA SER A 179 -22.07 5.08 -8.66
C SER A 179 -20.97 5.62 -7.75
N VAL A 180 -20.06 6.41 -8.32
CA VAL A 180 -19.02 7.11 -7.53
C VAL A 180 -19.66 8.06 -6.51
N ASP A 181 -20.80 8.67 -6.84
CA ASP A 181 -21.49 9.57 -5.91
C ASP A 181 -22.12 8.84 -4.73
N GLN A 182 -22.65 7.61 -4.93
CA GLN A 182 -23.08 6.76 -3.82
C GLN A 182 -21.93 6.46 -2.86
N LEU A 183 -20.74 6.18 -3.38
CA LEU A 183 -19.54 5.98 -2.55
C LEU A 183 -19.08 7.25 -1.85
N ARG A 184 -19.38 8.45 -2.38
CA ARG A 184 -19.01 9.72 -1.76
C ARG A 184 -19.94 10.11 -0.62
N THR A 185 -21.25 9.92 -0.78
CA THR A 185 -22.23 10.38 0.21
C THR A 185 -22.31 9.44 1.40
N GLY A 186 -22.14 8.13 1.20
CA GLY A 186 -22.51 7.12 2.19
C GLY A 186 -23.99 7.23 2.63
N PRO A 187 -24.44 6.42 3.62
CA PRO A 187 -23.82 5.19 4.09
C PRO A 187 -23.81 4.10 2.99
N ALA A 188 -23.23 2.94 3.27
CA ALA A 188 -23.23 1.83 2.30
C ALA A 188 -24.67 1.35 2.01
N THR A 189 -25.08 1.44 0.74
CA THR A 189 -26.24 0.70 0.23
C THR A 189 -25.91 -0.79 0.13
N GLU A 190 -26.91 -1.66 -0.04
CA GLU A 190 -26.66 -3.10 -0.22
C GLU A 190 -25.77 -3.42 -1.44
N SER A 191 -25.84 -2.63 -2.52
CA SER A 191 -24.94 -2.78 -3.68
C SER A 191 -23.50 -2.42 -3.33
N VAL A 192 -23.30 -1.32 -2.59
CA VAL A 192 -21.99 -0.91 -2.07
C VAL A 192 -21.44 -1.95 -1.11
N GLN A 193 -22.25 -2.49 -0.19
CA GLN A 193 -21.81 -3.55 0.73
C GLN A 193 -21.34 -4.80 -0.02
N ARG A 194 -22.09 -5.25 -1.03
CA ARG A 194 -21.71 -6.41 -1.85
C ARG A 194 -20.40 -6.18 -2.61
N LEU A 195 -20.19 -4.97 -3.14
CA LEU A 195 -18.93 -4.57 -3.78
C LEU A 195 -17.77 -4.61 -2.78
N LEU A 196 -17.91 -3.95 -1.63
CA LEU A 196 -16.85 -3.87 -0.61
C LEU A 196 -16.52 -5.25 0.00
N TRP A 197 -17.54 -6.11 0.18
CA TRP A 197 -17.34 -7.51 0.55
C TRP A 197 -16.53 -8.27 -0.50
N LYS A 198 -16.81 -8.06 -1.80
CA LYS A 198 -16.01 -8.72 -2.85
C LYS A 198 -14.54 -8.29 -2.80
N HIS A 199 -14.28 -7.01 -2.55
CA HIS A 199 -12.92 -6.51 -2.37
C HIS A 199 -12.26 -7.09 -1.10
N SER A 200 -12.99 -7.20 0.00
CA SER A 200 -12.45 -7.78 1.25
C SER A 200 -12.01 -9.24 1.05
N VAL A 201 -12.77 -10.04 0.31
CA VAL A 201 -12.41 -11.41 -0.08
C VAL A 201 -11.13 -11.42 -0.92
N ARG A 202 -11.03 -10.58 -1.96
CA ARG A 202 -9.82 -10.50 -2.80
C ARG A 202 -8.58 -10.05 -2.03
N ILE A 203 -8.75 -9.16 -1.05
CA ILE A 203 -7.68 -8.73 -0.15
C ILE A 203 -7.24 -9.92 0.72
N GLN A 204 -8.19 -10.64 1.31
CA GLN A 204 -7.90 -11.82 2.12
C GLN A 204 -7.13 -12.87 1.32
N ASP A 205 -7.55 -13.17 0.09
CA ASP A 205 -6.88 -14.13 -0.78
C ASP A 205 -5.42 -13.73 -1.06
N ALA A 206 -5.15 -12.45 -1.37
CA ALA A 206 -3.80 -11.95 -1.60
C ALA A 206 -2.93 -12.08 -0.33
N LEU A 207 -3.47 -11.71 0.84
CA LEU A 207 -2.78 -11.85 2.13
C LEU A 207 -2.49 -13.32 2.47
N GLN A 208 -3.39 -14.25 2.11
CA GLN A 208 -3.19 -15.69 2.35
C GLN A 208 -2.12 -16.27 1.43
N ARG A 209 -2.10 -15.90 0.14
CA ARG A 209 -1.06 -16.36 -0.80
C ARG A 209 0.35 -16.00 -0.35
N GLY A 210 0.51 -14.79 0.21
CA GLY A 210 1.79 -14.32 0.68
C GLY A 210 2.15 -14.77 2.12
N ARG A 211 1.23 -15.40 2.86
CA ARG A 211 1.44 -15.87 4.25
C ARG A 211 2.59 -16.88 4.38
N SER A 212 2.84 -17.64 3.32
CA SER A 212 3.93 -18.63 3.24
C SER A 212 5.30 -18.01 3.45
N LEU A 213 5.49 -16.72 3.14
CA LEU A 213 6.74 -16.01 3.36
C LEU A 213 7.23 -16.09 4.82
N ALA A 214 6.31 -16.14 5.77
CA ALA A 214 6.66 -16.23 7.18
C ALA A 214 7.45 -17.51 7.53
N ASN A 215 7.32 -18.58 6.74
CA ASN A 215 8.01 -19.86 6.96
C ASN A 215 9.49 -19.79 6.57
N ASP A 216 9.84 -18.87 5.68
CA ASP A 216 11.22 -18.66 5.22
C ASP A 216 11.96 -17.59 6.05
N LEU A 217 11.23 -16.85 6.89
CA LEU A 217 11.78 -15.77 7.69
C LEU A 217 12.37 -16.25 9.01
N TRP A 218 13.51 -15.66 9.37
CA TRP A 218 14.07 -15.81 10.71
C TRP A 218 13.12 -15.21 11.77
N PHE A 219 13.16 -15.73 13.00
CA PHE A 219 12.09 -15.49 13.98
C PHE A 219 11.81 -13.99 14.22
N TRP A 220 12.83 -13.14 14.23
CA TRP A 220 12.66 -11.69 14.46
C TRP A 220 12.03 -10.94 13.28
N GLN A 221 12.07 -11.47 12.06
CA GLN A 221 11.34 -10.92 10.90
C GLN A 221 9.95 -11.57 10.78
N ARG A 222 9.86 -12.86 11.11
CA ARG A 222 8.62 -13.64 11.12
C ARG A 222 7.58 -13.01 12.05
N TYR A 223 7.94 -12.66 13.29
CA TYR A 223 6.97 -12.11 14.24
C TYR A 223 6.36 -10.77 13.78
N PRO A 224 7.15 -9.76 13.35
CA PRO A 224 6.60 -8.57 12.71
C PRO A 224 5.67 -8.86 11.54
N LEU A 225 6.07 -9.74 10.61
CA LEU A 225 5.23 -10.09 9.47
C LEU A 225 3.88 -10.66 9.93
N LEU A 226 3.90 -11.64 10.83
CA LEU A 226 2.68 -12.24 11.37
C LEU A 226 1.82 -11.21 12.08
N ARG A 227 2.41 -10.27 12.83
CA ARG A 227 1.67 -9.19 13.47
C ARG A 227 0.93 -8.31 12.48
N TYR A 228 1.59 -7.87 11.40
CA TYR A 228 0.92 -7.08 10.37
C TYR A 228 -0.16 -7.89 9.66
N TRP A 229 0.12 -9.17 9.36
CA TRP A 229 -0.81 -10.06 8.70
C TRP A 229 -2.08 -10.34 9.53
N TYR A 230 -1.95 -10.73 10.80
CA TYR A 230 -3.09 -10.90 11.70
C TYR A 230 -3.84 -9.58 11.93
N GLY A 231 -3.12 -8.45 12.01
CA GLY A 231 -3.72 -7.13 12.09
C GLY A 231 -4.58 -6.80 10.88
N ALA A 232 -4.13 -7.17 9.67
CA ALA A 232 -4.89 -7.01 8.44
C ALA A 232 -6.15 -7.88 8.41
N LEU A 233 -6.05 -9.15 8.82
CA LEU A 233 -7.24 -10.02 8.94
C LEU A 233 -8.24 -9.47 9.96
N ALA A 234 -7.77 -9.01 11.12
CA ALA A 234 -8.64 -8.41 12.13
C ALA A 234 -9.34 -7.14 11.63
N LEU A 235 -8.70 -6.37 10.73
CA LEU A 235 -9.33 -5.20 10.08
C LEU A 235 -10.41 -5.63 9.09
N LEU A 236 -10.18 -6.69 8.32
CA LEU A 236 -11.20 -7.26 7.43
C LEU A 236 -12.41 -7.77 8.23
N ASP A 237 -12.18 -8.47 9.34
CA ASP A 237 -13.26 -8.90 10.23
C ASP A 237 -14.00 -7.72 10.88
N GLU A 238 -13.32 -6.60 11.14
CA GLU A 238 -13.95 -5.37 11.64
C GLU A 238 -14.79 -4.68 10.55
N LEU A 239 -14.36 -4.74 9.29
CA LEU A 239 -15.16 -4.25 8.15
C LEU A 239 -16.45 -5.05 8.02
N ASP A 240 -16.36 -6.36 8.06
CA ASP A 240 -17.50 -7.27 7.97
C ASP A 240 -18.48 -7.04 9.14
N ARG A 241 -17.96 -6.94 10.38
CA ARG A 241 -18.77 -6.64 11.57
C ARG A 241 -19.49 -5.29 11.55
N ARG A 242 -19.03 -4.34 10.72
CA ARG A 242 -19.64 -3.01 10.56
C ARG A 242 -20.53 -2.95 9.33
N ASP A 243 -20.83 -4.08 8.71
CA ASP A 243 -21.56 -4.14 7.43
C ASP A 243 -20.95 -3.18 6.40
N PHE A 244 -19.61 -3.11 6.37
CA PHE A 244 -18.80 -2.25 5.51
C PHE A 244 -19.07 -0.74 5.65
N ASP A 245 -19.55 -0.28 6.81
CA ASP A 245 -19.67 1.14 7.11
C ASP A 245 -18.29 1.79 7.34
N LEU A 246 -17.86 2.54 6.32
CA LEU A 246 -16.62 3.33 6.30
C LEU A 246 -16.85 4.83 6.57
N TRP A 247 -18.10 5.30 6.47
CA TRP A 247 -18.40 6.74 6.47
C TRP A 247 -18.73 7.27 7.86
N SER A 248 -19.36 6.48 8.73
CA SER A 248 -19.71 6.97 10.07
C SER A 248 -18.49 7.17 10.96
N LYS A 249 -17.45 6.37 10.80
CA LYS A 249 -16.22 6.44 11.59
C LYS A 249 -15.04 5.79 10.86
N PRO A 250 -13.81 6.30 11.06
CA PRO A 250 -12.62 5.65 10.53
C PRO A 250 -12.52 4.18 10.97
N LEU A 251 -12.06 3.32 10.06
CA LEU A 251 -11.78 1.93 10.38
C LEU A 251 -10.59 1.86 11.35
N ALA A 252 -10.81 1.31 12.53
CA ALA A 252 -9.76 1.17 13.53
C ALA A 252 -9.97 -0.09 14.35
N LEU A 253 -8.89 -0.82 14.60
CA LEU A 253 -8.88 -1.89 15.61
C LEU A 253 -8.95 -1.28 17.00
N SER A 254 -9.86 -1.78 17.83
CA SER A 254 -9.90 -1.44 19.26
C SER A 254 -8.58 -1.82 19.94
N ARG A 255 -8.23 -1.15 21.05
CA ARG A 255 -7.01 -1.46 21.81
C ARG A 255 -6.95 -2.92 22.24
N PHE A 256 -8.11 -3.50 22.58
CA PHE A 256 -8.25 -4.91 22.93
C PHE A 256 -7.98 -5.83 21.73
N ARG A 257 -8.55 -5.55 20.57
CA ARG A 257 -8.33 -6.36 19.35
C ARG A 257 -6.88 -6.28 18.85
N ARG A 258 -6.23 -5.12 19.01
CA ARG A 258 -4.77 -4.97 18.80
C ARG A 258 -3.96 -5.85 19.75
N PHE A 259 -4.40 -5.97 21.00
CA PHE A 259 -3.78 -6.84 22.01
C PHE A 259 -4.04 -8.33 21.74
N GLU A 260 -5.24 -8.72 21.33
CA GLU A 260 -5.54 -10.09 20.89
C GLU A 260 -4.70 -10.51 19.69
N VAL A 261 -4.58 -9.65 18.67
CA VAL A 261 -3.67 -9.86 17.53
C VAL A 261 -2.23 -10.10 18.01
N TYR A 262 -1.78 -9.32 19.00
CA TYR A 262 -0.46 -9.49 19.59
C TYR A 262 -0.32 -10.82 20.36
N LEU A 263 -1.33 -11.22 21.14
CA LEU A 263 -1.36 -12.52 21.82
C LEU A 263 -1.35 -13.69 20.81
N HIS A 264 -2.12 -13.61 19.72
CA HIS A 264 -2.11 -14.63 18.67
C HIS A 264 -0.73 -14.76 18.00
N VAL A 265 0.02 -13.67 17.84
CA VAL A 265 1.38 -13.73 17.29
C VAL A 265 2.37 -14.40 18.24
N ILE A 266 2.23 -14.19 19.55
CA ILE A 266 3.15 -14.71 20.58
C ILE A 266 2.80 -16.14 20.99
N PHE A 267 1.52 -16.43 21.17
CA PHE A 267 0.99 -17.69 21.70
C PHE A 267 0.39 -18.59 20.63
N GLY A 268 0.13 -18.08 19.41
CA GLY A 268 -0.29 -18.86 18.24
C GLY A 268 0.86 -19.66 17.61
N ARG A 269 1.62 -20.36 18.46
CA ARG A 269 2.39 -21.53 18.05
C ARG A 269 1.45 -22.73 18.11
N ARG A 270 0.99 -23.19 16.96
CA ARG A 270 0.69 -24.59 16.63
C ARG A 270 0.52 -24.70 15.12
#